data_AF-A0A5K1FJA5-F1
#
_entry.id   AF-A0A5K1FJA5-F1
#
_cell.length_a   1.000
_cell.length_b   1.000
_cell.length_c   1.000
_cell.angle_alpha   90.00
_cell.angle_beta   90.00
_cell.angle_gamma   90.00
#
_symmetry.space_group_name_H-M   'P 1'
#
loop_
_entity.id
_entity.type
_entity.pdbx_description
1 polymer ?
#
loop_
_entity_poly.entity_id
_entity_poly.type
_entity_poly.pdbx_seq_one_letter_code
_entity_poly.pdbx_strand_id
1 'polypeptide(L)' 'VDFNLPQRFDIFYVDSNLERKRPIMIHRAILGSLERFFGILIEHYAGDFPLWISPIQARILPVTDTQ' A
#
# COMPACT_ATOMS: atom_id res chain seq x y z
N VAL A 1 4.45 16.70 0.39
CA VAL A 1 4.19 17.79 -0.59
C VAL A 1 5.54 18.20 -1.15
N ASP A 2 5.69 18.29 -2.46
CA ASP A 2 6.96 18.51 -3.15
C ASP A 2 6.82 19.61 -4.21
N PHE A 3 7.70 20.60 -4.10
CA PHE A 3 7.80 21.76 -4.99
C PHE A 3 9.03 21.69 -5.92
N ASN A 4 9.99 20.81 -5.62
CA ASN A 4 11.30 20.77 -6.27
C ASN A 4 11.30 19.94 -7.55
N LEU A 5 10.73 18.73 -7.53
CA LEU A 5 10.73 17.86 -8.71
C LEU A 5 9.95 18.45 -9.91
N PRO A 6 8.78 19.11 -9.72
CA PRO A 6 8.12 19.82 -10.81
C PRO A 6 9.02 20.84 -11.51
N GLN A 7 9.92 21.49 -10.78
CA GLN A 7 10.90 22.42 -11.35
C GLN A 7 12.04 21.70 -12.07
N ARG A 8 12.61 20.66 -11.46
CA ARG A 8 13.75 19.94 -12.04
C ARG A 8 13.39 19.20 -13.33
N PHE A 9 12.14 18.76 -13.47
CA PHE A 9 11.63 18.07 -14.65
C PHE A 9 10.88 18.98 -15.63
N ASP A 10 10.90 20.31 -15.42
CA ASP A 10 10.18 21.31 -16.21
C ASP A 10 8.69 20.98 -16.47
N ILE A 11 7.98 20.56 -15.42
CA ILE A 11 6.56 20.21 -15.50
C ILE A 11 5.73 21.50 -15.40
N PHE A 12 4.76 21.66 -16.30
CA PHE A 12 3.78 22.75 -16.28
C PHE A 12 2.42 22.29 -16.82
N TYR A 13 1.36 22.99 -16.41
CA TYR A 13 0.03 22.90 -17.00
C TYR A 13 -0.44 24.29 -17.45
N VAL A 14 -1.46 24.36 -18.29
CA VAL A 14 -2.11 25.62 -18.69
C VAL A 14 -3.35 25.80 -17.81
N ASP A 15 -3.42 26.92 -17.10
CA ASP A 15 -4.56 27.23 -16.24
C ASP A 15 -5.73 27.85 -17.00
N SER A 16 -6.79 28.21 -16.27
CA SER A 16 -7.99 28.85 -16.85
C SER A 16 -7.72 30.20 -17.52
N ASN A 17 -6.59 30.83 -17.21
CA ASN A 17 -6.19 32.13 -17.75
C ASN A 17 -5.21 31.98 -18.94
N LEU A 18 -5.03 30.75 -19.45
CA LEU A 18 -4.06 30.42 -20.50
C LEU A 18 -2.59 30.65 -20.08
N GLU A 19 -2.31 30.71 -18.78
CA GLU A 19 -0.97 30.89 -18.26
C GLU A 19 -0.31 29.55 -17.94
N ARG A 20 1.01 29.45 -18.17
CA ARG A 20 1.80 28.29 -17.73
C ARG A 20 1.99 28.37 -16.21
N LYS A 21 1.47 27.38 -15.50
CA LYS A 21 1.65 27.24 -14.05
C LYS A 21 2.38 25.94 -13.72
N ARG A 22 3.20 25.98 -12.67
CA ARG A 22 3.92 24.81 -12.17
C ARG A 22 3.04 24.06 -11.15
N PRO A 23 2.82 22.75 -11.30
CA PRO A 23 2.02 22.00 -10.36
C PRO A 23 2.78 21.74 -9.04
N ILE A 24 2.03 21.47 -7.98
CA ILE A 24 2.55 20.95 -6.71
C ILE A 24 2.43 19.43 -6.74
N MET A 25 3.52 18.72 -6.45
CA MET A 25 3.54 17.25 -6.46
C MET A 25 3.22 16.71 -5.06
N ILE A 26 2.38 15.67 -4.99
CA ILE A 26 2.05 14.98 -3.73
C ILE A 26 2.46 13.52 -3.85
N HIS A 27 3.51 13.16 -3.11
CA HIS A 27 3.94 11.77 -2.94
C HIS A 27 3.14 11.12 -1.81
N ARG A 28 2.52 9.96 -2.05
CA ARG A 28 1.77 9.20 -1.03
C ARG A 28 2.08 7.71 -1.10
N ALA A 29 2.31 7.10 0.05
CA ALA A 29 2.30 5.66 0.25
C ALA A 29 1.48 5.38 1.51
N ILE A 30 0.34 4.71 1.37
CA ILE A 30 -0.60 4.51 2.49
C ILE A 30 -0.04 3.49 3.48
N LEU A 31 0.41 2.35 2.95
CA LEU A 31 0.97 1.25 3.74
C LEU A 31 2.49 1.38 3.91
N GLY A 32 3.14 2.27 3.16
CA GLY A 32 4.60 2.28 3.03
C GLY A 32 5.09 1.10 2.20
N SER A 33 6.13 0.40 2.68
CA SER A 33 6.60 -0.84 2.05
C SER A 33 5.79 -2.03 2.55
N LEU A 34 5.56 -3.00 1.68
CA LEU A 34 4.74 -4.15 2.01
C LEU A 34 5.39 -5.03 3.10
N GLU A 35 6.72 -5.14 3.09
CA GLU A 35 7.50 -5.90 4.07
C GLU A 35 7.36 -5.30 5.47
N ARG A 36 7.48 -3.98 5.60
CA ARG A 36 7.28 -3.30 6.90
C ARG A 36 5.83 -3.40 7.36
N PHE A 37 4.89 -3.28 6.43
CA PHE A 37 3.47 -3.44 6.74
C PHE A 37 3.18 -4.85 7.29
N PHE A 38 3.67 -5.91 6.64
CA PHE A 38 3.54 -7.28 7.16
C PHE A 38 4.26 -7.48 8.49
N GLY A 39 5.43 -6.87 8.70
CA GLY A 39 6.09 -6.87 10.01
C GLY A 39 5.18 -6.34 11.12
N ILE A 40 4.54 -5.18 10.89
CA ILE A 40 3.56 -4.60 11.82
C ILE A 40 2.36 -5.54 12.02
N LEU A 41 1.85 -6.16 10.95
CA LEU A 41 0.73 -7.10 11.07
C LEU A 41 1.08 -8.34 11.90
N ILE A 42 2.30 -8.88 11.75
CA ILE A 42 2.78 -10.01 12.56
C ILE A 42 2.82 -9.62 14.04
N GLU A 43 3.40 -8.46 14.36
CA GLU A 43 3.45 -7.97 15.74
C GLU A 43 2.06 -7.68 16.31
N HIS A 44 1.16 -7.10 15.51
CA HIS A 44 -0.20 -6.75 15.92
C HIS A 44 -1.08 -7.97 16.19
N TYR A 45 -1.01 -8.98 15.33
CA TYR A 45 -1.82 -10.20 15.43
C TYR A 45 -1.11 -11.34 16.18
N ALA A 46 0.15 -11.16 16.57
CA ALA A 46 1.00 -12.21 17.14
C ALA A 46 1.04 -13.50 16.30
N GLY A 47 0.87 -13.37 14.98
CA GLY A 47 0.78 -14.49 14.03
C GLY A 47 -0.62 -15.09 13.83
N ASP A 48 -1.63 -14.72 14.62
CA ASP A 48 -3.03 -15.16 14.44
C ASP A 48 -3.77 -14.24 13.46
N PHE A 49 -3.44 -14.39 12.18
CA PHE A 49 -3.94 -13.54 11.13
C PHE A 49 -5.46 -13.67 10.90
N PRO A 50 -6.16 -12.57 10.55
CA PRO A 50 -7.52 -12.64 10.05
C PRO A 50 -7.67 -13.64 8.89
N LEU A 51 -8.81 -14.33 8.82
CA LEU A 51 -9.08 -15.40 7.85
C LEU A 51 -8.75 -15.02 6.39
N TRP A 52 -8.98 -13.76 5.99
CA TRP A 52 -8.76 -13.28 4.63
C TRP A 52 -7.29 -13.08 4.24
N ILE A 53 -6.37 -13.04 5.22
CA ILE A 53 -4.91 -12.99 4.99
C ILE A 53 -4.14 -14.14 5.64
N SER A 54 -4.80 -15.03 6.38
CA SER A 54 -4.13 -16.20 6.94
C SER A 54 -3.60 -17.10 5.81
N PRO A 55 -2.32 -17.49 5.84
CA PRO A 55 -1.73 -18.35 4.82
C PRO A 55 -2.36 -19.75 4.79
N ILE A 56 -2.92 -20.21 5.92
CA ILE A 56 -3.71 -21.43 6.02
C ILE A 56 -5.02 -21.08 6.70
N GLN A 57 -6.10 -21.08 5.92
CA GLN A 57 -7.41 -20.65 6.39
C GLN A 57 -8.14 -21.74 7.19
N ALA A 58 -7.97 -23.00 6.79
CA ALA A 58 -8.55 -24.16 7.47
C ALA A 58 -7.71 -25.41 7.23
N ARG A 59 -7.84 -26.39 8.11
CA ARG A 59 -7.35 -27.77 7.94
C ARG A 59 -8.49 -28.72 8.27
N ILE A 60 -8.65 -29.76 7.46
CA ILE A 60 -9.66 -30.81 7.68
C ILE A 60 -8.92 -32.03 8.21
N LEU A 61 -9.34 -32.54 9.37
CA LEU A 61 -8.78 -33.74 9.99
C LEU A 61 -9.90 -34.78 10.17
N PRO A 62 -9.96 -35.81 9.32
CA PRO A 62 -10.92 -36.90 9.49
C PRO A 62 -10.53 -37.80 10.67
N VAL A 63 -11.52 -38.46 11.28
CA VAL A 63 -11.28 -39.42 12.38
C VAL A 63 -10.80 -40.77 11.84
N THR A 64 -11.26 -41.15 10.64
CA THR A 64 -10.88 -42.37 9.92
C THR A 64 -10.66 -42.05 8.45
N ASP A 65 -9.80 -42.83 7.78
CA ASP A 65 -9.53 -42.65 6.34
C ASP A 65 -10.70 -43.08 5.45
N THR A 66 -11.59 -43.92 5.99
CA THR A 66 -12.80 -44.41 5.32
C THR A 66 -14.03 -43.67 5.85
N GLN A 67 -14.85 -43.19 4.91
CA GLN A 67 -16.09 -42.46 5.13
C GLN A 67 -17.28 -43.37 5.40
#